data_AF-A0A836MPC8-F1
#
_entry.id   AF-A0A836MPC8-F1
#
_cell.length_a   1.000
_cell.length_b   1.000
_cell.length_c   1.000
_cell.angle_alpha   90.00
_cell.angle_beta   90.00
_cell.angle_gamma   90.00
#
_symmetry.space_group_name_H-M   'P 1'
#
loop_
_entity.id
_entity.type
_entity.pdbx_description
1 polymer ?
#
loop_
_entity_poly.entity_id
_entity_poly.type
_entity_poly.pdbx_seq_one_letter_code
_entity_poly.pdbx_strand_id
1 'polypeptide(L)'
;MNINAKARFGGLFQFEVRKSGTDKLVQKTGWMPNLVLDQGLDFMATEYWFQGCAVGTDGSKPYATQSGLGAQFAYKKNPESTGWGIYNKDGVLYYWLRKRFRFAAGTFNKTTLAEVAILSNSIKCWNRALITDTDGKQSTITLLSDEYLDVTCEVRCYINLEDVTGVVNVVDKNNVALMALDTITRPASIKYGDRLARDLDSPMSYWVRDNMASLGKNTLGDINSVVNDAFCSNSSVQPYVSGSYQCTADILFGLDTANNTDYRVFSTGNQYYPSWQVGFSAPIRKNSSQMFIFRVTLSWGRFNAS
;
A
#
# COMPACT_ATOMS: atom_id res chain seq x y z
N MET A 1 -14.99 -4.07 -14.56
CA MET A 1 -13.99 -5.15 -14.49
C MET A 1 -13.33 -5.13 -13.13
N ASN A 2 -13.59 -6.12 -12.29
CA ASN A 2 -12.81 -6.22 -11.05
C ASN A 2 -11.44 -6.80 -11.43
N ILE A 3 -10.41 -5.96 -11.51
CA ILE A 3 -9.04 -6.50 -11.48
C ILE A 3 -8.90 -7.05 -10.05
N ASN A 4 -8.72 -8.35 -9.86
CA ASN A 4 -8.55 -8.90 -8.52
C ASN A 4 -7.12 -8.59 -8.00
N ALA A 5 -6.73 -7.32 -8.07
CA ALA A 5 -5.51 -6.78 -7.55
C ALA A 5 -5.69 -6.65 -6.04
N LYS A 6 -5.00 -7.51 -5.29
CA LYS A 6 -5.00 -7.49 -3.82
C LYS A 6 -3.61 -7.19 -3.32
N ALA A 7 -3.47 -6.03 -2.67
CA ALA A 7 -2.29 -5.68 -1.90
C ALA A 7 -2.50 -6.07 -0.42
N ARG A 8 -1.45 -6.51 0.26
CA ARG A 8 -1.47 -6.78 1.71
C ARG A 8 -0.39 -5.97 2.39
N PHE A 9 -0.75 -5.31 3.49
CA PHE A 9 0.15 -4.42 4.21
C PHE A 9 0.42 -4.90 5.63
N GLY A 10 1.68 -4.87 6.01
CA GLY A 10 2.14 -5.14 7.37
C GLY A 10 3.21 -4.12 7.76
N GLY A 11 3.42 -3.95 9.06
CA GLY A 11 4.37 -3.02 9.63
C GLY A 11 5.26 -3.72 10.66
N LEU A 12 6.47 -3.21 10.79
CA LEU A 12 7.46 -3.66 11.75
C LEU A 12 8.05 -2.46 12.46
N PHE A 13 8.37 -2.65 13.74
CA PHE A 13 9.03 -1.64 14.56
C PHE A 13 10.32 -2.16 15.15
N GLN A 14 11.33 -1.30 15.24
CA GLN A 14 12.56 -1.53 15.99
C GLN A 14 12.92 -0.27 16.76
N PHE A 15 13.41 -0.45 17.98
CA PHE A 15 13.77 0.64 18.87
C PHE A 15 15.26 0.60 19.18
N GLU A 16 15.87 1.78 19.25
CA GLU A 16 17.23 1.99 19.74
C GLU A 16 17.24 3.12 20.78
N VAL A 17 17.69 2.82 21.99
CA VAL A 17 17.96 3.81 23.04
C VAL A 17 19.45 4.13 23.01
N ARG A 18 19.78 5.42 22.96
CA ARG A 18 21.18 5.89 22.83
C ARG A 18 21.45 7.09 23.73
N LYS A 19 22.70 7.22 24.20
CA LYS A 19 23.15 8.39 24.97
C LYS A 19 23.30 9.62 24.07
N SER A 20 22.75 10.76 24.47
CA SER A 20 22.74 12.00 23.66
C SER A 20 24.11 12.65 23.48
N GLY A 21 25.05 12.43 24.41
CA GLY A 21 26.41 13.00 24.33
C GLY A 21 27.45 12.14 23.62
N THR A 22 27.25 10.83 23.53
CA THR A 22 28.26 9.88 23.02
C THR A 22 27.76 8.99 21.89
N ASP A 23 26.47 9.04 21.58
CA ASP A 23 25.78 8.15 20.64
C ASP A 23 25.85 6.65 21.00
N LYS A 24 26.34 6.32 22.21
CA LYS A 24 26.48 4.93 22.68
C LYS A 24 25.11 4.26 22.74
N LEU A 25 24.98 3.11 22.07
CA LEU A 25 23.81 2.25 22.16
C LEU A 25 23.66 1.68 23.58
N VAL A 26 22.48 1.87 24.15
CA VAL A 26 22.09 1.39 25.48
C VAL A 26 21.22 0.15 25.34
N GLN A 27 20.22 0.21 24.46
CA GLN A 27 19.27 -0.87 24.23
C GLN A 27 18.87 -0.90 22.76
N LYS A 28 18.67 -2.10 22.21
CA LYS A 28 18.09 -2.33 20.89
C LYS A 28 17.13 -3.51 20.92
N THR A 29 15.96 -3.34 20.33
CA THR A 29 14.99 -4.44 20.20
C THR A 29 15.18 -5.22 18.90
N GLY A 30 14.61 -6.43 18.84
CA GLY A 30 14.28 -7.06 17.57
C GLY A 30 13.21 -6.29 16.79
N TRP A 31 12.91 -6.75 15.58
CA TRP A 31 11.76 -6.28 14.82
C TRP A 31 10.49 -6.91 15.40
N MET A 32 9.48 -6.10 15.69
CA MET A 32 8.19 -6.57 16.20
C MET A 32 7.06 -6.24 15.24
N PRO A 33 6.10 -7.18 15.04
CA PRO A 33 4.98 -6.99 14.13
C PRO A 33 3.95 -6.01 14.69
N ASN A 34 3.13 -5.48 13.78
CA ASN A 34 2.01 -4.60 14.11
C ASN A 34 0.65 -5.26 13.88
N LEU A 35 -0.38 -4.65 14.46
CA LEU A 35 -1.76 -4.81 14.02
C LEU A 35 -2.17 -3.56 13.24
N VAL A 36 -2.44 -3.71 11.95
CA VAL A 36 -3.06 -2.63 11.15
C VAL A 36 -4.51 -2.44 11.60
N LEU A 37 -4.93 -1.20 11.87
CA LEU A 37 -6.27 -0.88 12.36
C LEU A 37 -7.27 -0.74 11.19
N ASP A 38 -8.57 -0.92 11.44
CA ASP A 38 -9.62 -0.80 10.41
C ASP A 38 -9.60 0.62 9.83
N GLN A 39 -9.58 1.60 10.74
CA GLN A 39 -9.39 3.00 10.43
C GLN A 39 -8.10 3.26 9.63
N GLY A 40 -7.01 2.53 9.94
CA GLY A 40 -5.76 2.63 9.18
C GLY A 40 -5.94 2.21 7.72
N LEU A 41 -6.67 1.13 7.46
CA LEU A 41 -7.00 0.69 6.10
C LEU A 41 -7.90 1.70 5.39
N ASP A 42 -8.83 2.36 6.08
CA ASP A 42 -9.66 3.42 5.49
C ASP A 42 -8.82 4.61 5.01
N PHE A 43 -7.89 5.08 5.85
CA PHE A 43 -7.06 6.24 5.55
C PHE A 43 -6.15 6.03 4.33
N MET A 44 -5.70 4.80 4.12
CA MET A 44 -4.93 4.45 2.93
C MET A 44 -5.66 4.77 1.63
N ALA A 45 -6.99 4.83 1.60
CA ALA A 45 -7.72 5.13 0.38
C ALA A 45 -7.43 6.55 -0.16
N THR A 46 -7.38 7.55 0.73
CA THR A 46 -7.52 8.96 0.36
C THR A 46 -6.45 9.90 0.94
N GLU A 47 -5.70 9.48 1.96
CA GLU A 47 -4.71 10.34 2.62
C GLU A 47 -3.31 9.71 2.67
N TYR A 48 -2.30 10.56 2.80
CA TYR A 48 -0.96 10.09 3.16
C TYR A 48 -0.98 9.61 4.61
N TRP A 49 -0.67 8.34 4.82
CA TRP A 49 -1.01 7.66 6.08
C TRP A 49 0.20 7.34 6.97
N PHE A 50 1.43 7.47 6.46
CA PHE A 50 2.67 7.28 7.22
C PHE A 50 3.39 8.62 7.46
N GLN A 51 2.73 9.53 8.16
CA GLN A 51 3.20 10.90 8.37
C GLN A 51 3.93 11.10 9.69
N GLY A 52 3.90 10.13 10.61
CA GLY A 52 4.59 10.23 11.88
C GLY A 52 4.62 8.92 12.66
N CYS A 53 5.27 8.98 13.81
CA CYS A 53 5.36 7.90 14.78
C CYS A 53 4.97 8.44 16.16
N ALA A 54 4.20 7.66 16.92
CA ALA A 54 3.92 7.95 18.31
C ALA A 54 4.22 6.73 19.18
N VAL A 55 4.53 7.00 20.43
CA VAL A 55 4.77 6.01 21.48
C VAL A 55 3.86 6.32 22.66
N GLY A 56 3.45 5.28 23.38
CA GLY A 56 2.52 5.39 24.50
C GLY A 56 2.84 4.43 25.63
N THR A 57 2.05 4.54 26.70
CA THR A 57 2.26 3.81 27.95
C THR A 57 1.22 2.71 28.19
N ASP A 58 0.21 2.57 27.33
CA ASP A 58 -0.80 1.53 27.50
C ASP A 58 -0.27 0.17 27.04
N GLY A 59 -0.38 -0.82 27.94
CA GLY A 59 0.02 -2.20 27.71
C GLY A 59 -1.13 -3.11 27.26
N SER A 60 -2.34 -2.58 27.02
CA SER A 60 -3.48 -3.39 26.59
C SER A 60 -3.29 -3.99 25.20
N LYS A 61 -3.75 -5.23 24.99
CA LYS A 61 -3.66 -5.93 23.71
C LYS A 61 -4.32 -5.12 22.57
N PRO A 62 -3.62 -4.86 21.46
CA PRO A 62 -4.21 -4.22 20.30
C PRO A 62 -5.36 -5.01 19.67
N TYR A 63 -6.39 -4.32 19.21
CA TYR A 63 -7.48 -4.89 18.41
C TYR A 63 -7.87 -3.97 17.24
N ALA A 64 -8.45 -4.55 16.18
CA ALA A 64 -8.56 -3.91 14.87
C ALA A 64 -9.41 -2.62 14.84
N THR A 65 -10.44 -2.53 15.69
CA THR A 65 -11.37 -1.39 15.72
C THR A 65 -10.90 -0.22 16.57
N GLN A 66 -9.69 -0.28 17.16
CA GLN A 66 -9.08 0.88 17.81
C GLN A 66 -8.78 1.98 16.79
N SER A 67 -8.77 3.23 17.25
CA SER A 67 -8.46 4.41 16.43
C SER A 67 -7.14 5.09 16.81
N GLY A 68 -6.49 4.61 17.87
CA GLY A 68 -5.35 5.29 18.48
C GLY A 68 -4.54 4.38 19.41
N LEU A 69 -3.41 4.92 19.88
CA LEU A 69 -2.71 4.42 21.06
C LEU A 69 -3.63 4.52 22.28
N GLY A 70 -3.52 3.58 23.22
CA GLY A 70 -4.35 3.60 24.43
C GLY A 70 -3.98 4.72 25.39
N ALA A 71 -2.69 5.09 25.43
CA ALA A 71 -2.18 6.23 26.19
C ALA A 71 -0.98 6.85 25.47
N GLN A 72 -1.26 7.59 24.39
CA GLN A 72 -0.21 8.32 23.65
C GLN A 72 0.56 9.26 24.57
N PHE A 73 1.89 9.12 24.59
CA PHE A 73 2.78 9.95 25.40
C PHE A 73 3.55 10.97 24.56
N ALA A 74 4.09 10.54 23.41
CA ALA A 74 4.85 11.41 22.52
C ALA A 74 4.57 11.10 21.05
N TYR A 75 4.70 12.12 20.20
CA TYR A 75 4.53 12.05 18.75
C TYR A 75 5.65 12.80 18.01
N LYS A 76 6.10 12.24 16.89
CA LYS A 76 7.09 12.84 15.99
C LYS A 76 6.58 12.74 14.55
N LYS A 77 6.42 13.89 13.89
CA LYS A 77 5.98 13.98 12.48
C LYS A 77 7.13 13.73 11.49
N ASN A 78 8.26 14.39 11.68
CA ASN A 78 9.33 14.34 10.68
C ASN A 78 10.32 13.21 11.03
N PRO A 79 10.60 12.28 10.10
CA PRO A 79 11.66 11.31 10.28
C PRO A 79 13.04 11.94 10.09
N GLU A 80 14.04 11.41 10.78
CA GLU A 80 15.46 11.76 10.61
C GLU A 80 16.05 11.13 9.35
N SER A 81 15.48 10.00 8.91
CA SER A 81 15.89 9.32 7.68
C SER A 81 14.74 8.53 7.08
N THR A 82 14.69 8.48 5.76
CA THR A 82 13.75 7.65 4.99
C THR A 82 14.54 6.78 4.04
N GLY A 83 14.16 5.51 3.92
CA GLY A 83 14.71 4.59 2.93
C GLY A 83 13.59 3.69 2.39
N TRP A 84 13.76 3.18 1.19
CA TRP A 84 12.78 2.31 0.54
C TRP A 84 13.49 1.29 -0.35
N GLY A 85 12.76 0.28 -0.77
CA GLY A 85 13.24 -0.63 -1.79
C GLY A 85 12.33 -1.82 -2.02
N ILE A 86 12.84 -2.77 -2.80
CA ILE A 86 12.16 -4.00 -3.18
C ILE A 86 12.95 -5.16 -2.60
N TYR A 87 12.28 -6.06 -1.92
CA TYR A 87 12.81 -7.38 -1.61
C TYR A 87 12.24 -8.36 -2.63
N ASN A 88 13.12 -9.04 -3.38
CA ASN A 88 12.74 -10.02 -4.38
C ASN A 88 13.73 -11.18 -4.38
N LYS A 89 13.56 -12.11 -3.46
CA LYS A 89 14.44 -13.27 -3.30
C LYS A 89 13.67 -14.44 -2.70
N ASP A 90 14.09 -15.67 -2.99
CA ASP A 90 13.63 -16.88 -2.31
C ASP A 90 12.09 -17.07 -2.38
N GLY A 91 11.48 -16.67 -3.51
CA GLY A 91 10.03 -16.76 -3.72
C GLY A 91 9.21 -15.69 -2.99
N VAL A 92 9.86 -14.74 -2.32
CA VAL A 92 9.19 -13.66 -1.58
C VAL A 92 9.41 -12.34 -2.29
N LEU A 93 8.32 -11.66 -2.63
CA LEU A 93 8.30 -10.30 -3.14
C LEU A 93 7.55 -9.39 -2.17
N TYR A 94 8.21 -8.33 -1.72
CA TYR A 94 7.53 -7.19 -1.10
C TYR A 94 8.27 -5.88 -1.35
N TYR A 95 7.51 -4.80 -1.34
CA TYR A 95 8.03 -3.44 -1.32
C TYR A 95 8.12 -2.98 0.12
N TRP A 96 9.13 -2.20 0.46
CA TRP A 96 9.29 -1.68 1.82
C TRP A 96 9.58 -0.18 1.83
N LEU A 97 9.04 0.49 2.86
CA LEU A 97 9.31 1.88 3.19
C LEU A 97 9.69 1.95 4.67
N ARG A 98 10.88 2.46 4.97
CA ARG A 98 11.43 2.66 6.31
C ARG A 98 11.53 4.14 6.62
N LYS A 99 11.04 4.52 7.80
CA LYS A 99 11.22 5.85 8.37
C LYS A 99 11.76 5.71 9.79
N ARG A 100 12.81 6.46 10.12
CA ARG A 100 13.37 6.52 11.47
C ARG A 100 13.00 7.82 12.13
N PHE A 101 12.41 7.76 13.32
CA PHE A 101 11.96 8.92 14.08
C PHE A 101 12.75 9.03 15.38
N ARG A 102 13.33 10.21 15.63
CA ARG A 102 14.08 10.48 16.87
C ARG A 102 13.28 11.33 17.83
N PHE A 103 13.09 10.82 19.04
CA PHE A 103 12.60 11.56 20.19
C PHE A 103 13.80 12.00 21.03
N ALA A 104 13.90 13.30 21.29
CA ALA A 104 15.08 13.90 21.91
C ALA A 104 15.28 13.42 23.35
N ALA A 105 16.52 13.57 23.85
CA ALA A 105 16.80 13.32 25.26
C ALA A 105 15.99 14.25 26.18
N GLY A 106 15.59 13.74 27.34
CA GLY A 106 14.70 14.44 28.27
C GLY A 106 13.22 14.45 27.86
N THR A 107 12.83 13.84 26.72
CA THR A 107 11.41 13.76 26.32
C THR A 107 10.60 12.92 27.30
N PHE A 108 11.15 11.79 27.75
CA PHE A 108 10.39 10.77 28.47
C PHE A 108 10.55 10.82 29.99
N ASN A 109 11.62 11.39 30.53
CA ASN A 109 11.82 11.59 31.98
C ASN A 109 11.47 10.35 32.84
N LYS A 110 12.04 9.17 32.52
CA LYS A 110 11.76 7.87 33.16
C LYS A 110 10.35 7.30 32.94
N THR A 111 9.62 7.80 31.95
CA THR A 111 8.36 7.18 31.50
C THR A 111 8.65 5.82 30.87
N THR A 112 7.86 4.83 31.27
CA THR A 112 7.87 3.47 30.73
C THR A 112 6.91 3.40 29.54
N LEU A 113 7.47 3.18 28.35
CA LEU A 113 6.74 3.02 27.10
C LEU A 113 6.37 1.55 26.89
N ALA A 114 5.16 1.29 26.40
CA ALA A 114 4.60 -0.05 26.19
C ALA A 114 4.00 -0.26 24.79
N GLU A 115 3.78 0.81 24.02
CA GLU A 115 3.12 0.74 22.71
C GLU A 115 3.69 1.76 21.70
N VAL A 116 3.46 1.48 20.43
CA VAL A 116 3.90 2.30 19.30
C VAL A 116 2.89 2.27 18.15
N ALA A 117 2.83 3.35 17.39
CA ALA A 117 1.99 3.48 16.21
C ALA A 117 2.65 4.33 15.13
N ILE A 118 2.31 4.02 13.88
CA ILE A 118 2.42 4.90 12.72
C ILE A 118 1.13 5.72 12.65
N LEU A 119 1.25 7.00 12.33
CA LEU A 119 0.11 7.90 12.29
C LEU A 119 0.03 8.69 10.98
N SER A 120 -1.20 8.94 10.52
CA SER A 120 -1.47 9.86 9.41
C SER A 120 -1.44 11.34 9.85
N ASN A 121 -1.63 11.59 11.15
CA ASN A 121 -1.44 12.89 11.79
C ASN A 121 -1.01 12.71 13.26
N SER A 122 -1.28 13.65 14.16
CA SER A 122 -0.88 13.53 15.58
C SER A 122 -1.77 12.61 16.43
N ILE A 123 -2.86 12.03 15.89
CA ILE A 123 -3.87 11.29 16.65
C ILE A 123 -4.32 10.00 15.93
N LYS A 124 -4.46 10.06 14.61
CA LYS A 124 -4.98 8.98 13.76
C LYS A 124 -3.94 7.88 13.54
N CYS A 125 -4.12 6.72 14.16
CA CYS A 125 -3.19 5.60 14.03
C CYS A 125 -3.52 4.70 12.83
N TRP A 126 -2.52 4.41 12.00
CA TRP A 126 -2.62 3.39 10.95
C TRP A 126 -2.52 1.98 11.52
N ASN A 127 -1.64 1.80 12.51
CA ASN A 127 -1.42 0.55 13.19
C ASN A 127 -1.21 0.79 14.69
N ARG A 128 -1.18 -0.31 15.44
CA ARG A 128 -0.76 -0.34 16.83
C ARG A 128 0.07 -1.59 17.07
N ALA A 129 1.14 -1.47 17.85
CA ALA A 129 1.93 -2.59 18.33
C ALA A 129 2.28 -2.39 19.80
N LEU A 130 2.35 -3.50 20.54
CA LEU A 130 2.99 -3.51 21.85
C LEU A 130 4.50 -3.61 21.66
N ILE A 131 5.24 -3.00 22.57
CA ILE A 131 6.68 -3.21 22.67
C ILE A 131 6.90 -4.63 23.20
N THR A 132 7.68 -5.43 22.48
CA THR A 132 8.01 -6.80 22.88
C THR A 132 9.51 -7.03 22.96
N ASP A 133 9.91 -8.05 23.71
CA ASP A 133 11.26 -8.59 23.68
C ASP A 133 11.51 -9.47 22.43
N THR A 134 12.68 -10.11 22.38
CA THR A 134 13.07 -11.00 21.28
C THR A 134 12.26 -12.29 21.20
N ASP A 135 11.60 -12.68 22.28
CA ASP A 135 10.73 -13.86 22.34
C ASP A 135 9.27 -13.51 22.00
N GLY A 136 9.00 -12.24 21.65
CA GLY A 136 7.65 -11.75 21.35
C GLY A 136 6.79 -11.52 22.59
N LYS A 137 7.37 -11.56 23.80
CA LYS A 137 6.65 -11.26 25.04
C LYS A 137 6.59 -9.77 25.26
N GLN A 138 5.49 -9.29 25.82
CA GLN A 138 5.32 -7.87 26.13
C GLN A 138 6.46 -7.40 27.05
N SER A 139 7.07 -6.29 26.64
CA SER A 139 8.20 -5.66 27.31
C SER A 139 7.97 -4.14 27.33
N THR A 140 8.89 -3.41 27.92
CA THR A 140 8.81 -1.95 28.00
C THR A 140 10.16 -1.31 27.76
N ILE A 141 10.15 -0.03 27.40
CA ILE A 141 11.37 0.80 27.29
C ILE A 141 11.22 1.95 28.27
N THR A 142 12.21 2.12 29.15
CA THR A 142 12.29 3.28 30.05
C THR A 142 13.55 4.05 29.73
N LEU A 143 13.43 5.35 29.46
CA LEU A 143 14.55 6.21 29.08
C LEU A 143 14.98 7.14 30.22
N LEU A 144 16.30 7.29 30.40
CA LEU A 144 16.90 8.30 31.26
C LEU A 144 16.92 9.67 30.58
N SER A 145 17.16 10.74 31.34
CA SER A 145 17.14 12.12 30.84
C SER A 145 18.25 12.44 29.83
N ASP A 146 19.34 11.67 29.85
CA ASP A 146 20.47 11.77 28.91
C ASP A 146 20.36 10.80 27.73
N GLU A 147 19.20 10.16 27.55
CA GLU A 147 18.94 9.17 26.51
C GLU A 147 17.87 9.65 25.53
N TYR A 148 18.12 9.42 24.25
CA TYR A 148 17.16 9.64 23.18
C TYR A 148 16.67 8.30 22.62
N LEU A 149 15.50 8.31 21.98
CA LEU A 149 14.90 7.13 21.34
C LEU A 149 14.88 7.30 19.83
N ASP A 150 15.48 6.35 19.11
CA ASP A 150 15.22 6.16 17.69
C ASP A 150 14.20 5.02 17.51
N VAL A 151 13.08 5.32 16.83
CA VAL A 151 12.09 4.33 16.41
C VAL A 151 12.18 4.17 14.91
N THR A 152 12.57 2.99 14.45
CA THR A 152 12.55 2.62 13.03
C THR A 152 11.26 1.89 12.73
N CYS A 153 10.45 2.50 11.89
CA CYS A 153 9.17 1.97 11.42
C CYS A 153 9.35 1.51 9.97
N GLU A 154 9.00 0.26 9.68
CA GLU A 154 8.98 -0.31 8.33
C GLU A 154 7.57 -0.69 7.96
N VAL A 155 7.10 -0.31 6.78
CA VAL A 155 5.88 -0.85 6.19
C VAL A 155 6.25 -1.69 4.98
N ARG A 156 5.60 -2.84 4.85
CA ARG A 156 5.73 -3.77 3.73
C ARG A 156 4.42 -3.86 2.97
N CYS A 157 4.51 -3.86 1.64
CA CYS A 157 3.41 -4.16 0.74
C CYS A 157 3.72 -5.46 -0.02
N TYR A 158 2.81 -6.42 0.09
CA TYR A 158 2.86 -7.71 -0.59
C TYR A 158 1.81 -7.72 -1.71
N ILE A 159 2.25 -8.01 -2.93
CA ILE A 159 1.37 -8.15 -4.09
C ILE A 159 1.19 -9.65 -4.37
N ASN A 160 -0.04 -10.08 -4.68
CA ASN A 160 -0.26 -11.45 -5.15
C ASN A 160 0.40 -11.65 -6.52
N LEU A 161 1.26 -12.65 -6.67
CA LEU A 161 1.97 -12.94 -7.92
C LEU A 161 1.28 -13.99 -8.80
N GLU A 162 0.23 -14.61 -8.29
CA GLU A 162 -0.53 -15.62 -9.01
C GLU A 162 -1.48 -14.99 -10.02
N ASP A 163 -1.68 -15.70 -11.13
CA ASP A 163 -2.73 -15.37 -12.07
C ASP A 163 -4.10 -15.55 -11.43
N VAL A 164 -4.98 -14.57 -11.64
CA VAL A 164 -6.37 -14.65 -11.21
C VAL A 164 -7.26 -14.74 -12.43
N THR A 165 -8.01 -15.84 -12.53
CA THR A 165 -9.03 -16.01 -13.55
C THR A 165 -10.32 -15.30 -13.17
N GLY A 166 -11.10 -14.88 -14.15
CA GLY A 166 -12.39 -14.23 -13.92
C GLY A 166 -13.17 -14.04 -15.21
N VAL A 167 -14.38 -13.50 -15.11
CA VAL A 167 -15.23 -13.18 -16.25
C VAL A 167 -15.60 -11.71 -16.20
N VAL A 168 -15.55 -11.05 -17.35
CA VAL A 168 -15.98 -9.65 -17.50
C VAL A 168 -17.04 -9.55 -18.56
N ASN A 169 -18.11 -8.80 -18.27
CA ASN A 169 -19.13 -8.49 -19.25
C ASN A 169 -18.77 -7.18 -19.95
N VAL A 170 -18.75 -7.21 -21.27
CA VAL A 170 -18.82 -6.00 -22.09
C VAL A 170 -20.29 -5.63 -22.17
N VAL A 171 -20.61 -4.39 -21.77
CA VAL A 171 -21.99 -3.89 -21.73
C VAL A 171 -22.11 -2.62 -22.58
N ASP A 172 -23.31 -2.32 -23.04
CA ASP A 172 -23.62 -1.04 -23.64
C ASP A 172 -23.87 0.06 -22.58
N LYS A 173 -24.18 1.28 -23.04
CA LYS A 173 -24.46 2.42 -22.15
C LYS A 173 -25.70 2.23 -21.24
N ASN A 174 -26.57 1.28 -21.56
CA ASN A 174 -27.77 0.95 -20.80
C ASN A 174 -27.53 -0.28 -19.90
N ASN A 175 -26.27 -0.69 -19.69
CA ASN A 175 -25.87 -1.90 -18.96
C ASN A 175 -26.39 -3.22 -19.55
N VAL A 176 -26.74 -3.26 -20.84
CA VAL A 176 -27.10 -4.51 -21.52
C VAL A 176 -25.82 -5.26 -21.90
N ALA A 177 -25.71 -6.52 -21.50
CA ALA A 177 -24.57 -7.36 -21.84
C ALA A 177 -24.50 -7.65 -23.35
N LEU A 178 -23.37 -7.33 -23.96
CA LEU A 178 -23.06 -7.58 -25.37
C LEU A 178 -22.26 -8.87 -25.55
N MET A 179 -21.35 -9.14 -24.62
CA MET A 179 -20.57 -10.38 -24.56
C MET A 179 -19.96 -10.58 -23.17
N ALA A 180 -19.61 -11.82 -22.85
CA ALA A 180 -18.80 -12.19 -21.70
C ALA A 180 -17.42 -12.64 -22.18
N LEU A 181 -16.38 -12.20 -21.48
CA LEU A 181 -14.99 -12.53 -21.78
C LEU A 181 -14.37 -13.19 -20.55
N ASP A 182 -13.78 -14.37 -20.74
CA ASP A 182 -12.88 -14.92 -19.74
C ASP A 182 -11.62 -14.07 -19.70
N THR A 183 -11.09 -13.92 -18.50
CA THR A 183 -9.94 -13.06 -18.23
C THR A 183 -8.91 -13.76 -17.40
N ILE A 184 -7.66 -13.39 -17.64
CA ILE A 184 -6.53 -13.70 -16.76
C ILE A 184 -5.93 -12.36 -16.33
N THR A 185 -5.98 -12.08 -15.03
CA THR A 185 -5.34 -10.92 -14.43
C THR A 185 -4.00 -11.33 -13.84
N ARG A 186 -2.94 -10.63 -14.22
CA ARG A 186 -1.56 -10.85 -13.74
C ARG A 186 -0.96 -9.53 -13.29
N PRO A 187 -0.16 -9.49 -12.21
CA PRO A 187 0.67 -8.31 -11.94
C PRO A 187 1.58 -7.99 -13.13
N ALA A 188 1.98 -6.74 -13.24
CA ALA A 188 2.87 -6.28 -14.28
C ALA A 188 3.87 -5.27 -13.71
N SER A 189 5.01 -5.16 -14.41
CA SER A 189 6.08 -4.22 -14.09
C SER A 189 6.62 -4.28 -12.66
N ILE A 190 6.55 -5.43 -11.99
CA ILE A 190 6.91 -5.56 -10.57
C ILE A 190 8.37 -5.18 -10.26
N LYS A 191 9.29 -5.38 -11.21
CA LYS A 191 10.72 -5.08 -11.05
C LYS A 191 11.07 -3.59 -11.15
N TYR A 192 10.17 -2.76 -11.68
CA TYR A 192 10.41 -1.33 -11.89
C TYR A 192 9.83 -0.44 -10.77
N GLY A 193 9.17 -1.05 -9.78
CA GLY A 193 8.45 -0.38 -8.70
C GLY A 193 9.32 0.22 -7.58
N ASP A 194 10.53 0.69 -7.84
CA ASP A 194 11.29 1.44 -6.81
C ASP A 194 10.53 2.71 -6.39
N ARG A 195 9.83 3.32 -7.36
CA ARG A 195 8.92 4.43 -7.11
C ARG A 195 7.72 4.01 -6.26
N LEU A 196 7.18 2.81 -6.42
CA LEU A 196 6.17 2.28 -5.50
C LEU A 196 6.72 2.21 -4.08
N ALA A 197 7.91 1.65 -3.90
CA ALA A 197 8.53 1.51 -2.58
C ALA A 197 8.68 2.88 -1.89
N ARG A 198 9.10 3.90 -2.65
CA ARG A 198 9.19 5.29 -2.19
C ARG A 198 7.83 5.88 -1.82
N ASP A 199 6.82 5.63 -2.65
CA ASP A 199 5.50 6.24 -2.57
C ASP A 199 4.47 5.33 -1.84
N LEU A 200 4.93 4.33 -1.06
CA LEU A 200 4.07 3.36 -0.38
C LEU A 200 3.06 4.02 0.57
N ASP A 201 3.41 5.17 1.14
CA ASP A 201 2.56 5.93 2.04
C ASP A 201 1.56 6.87 1.34
N SER A 202 1.51 6.84 0.00
CA SER A 202 0.55 7.59 -0.80
C SER A 202 -0.84 6.95 -0.75
N PRO A 203 -1.91 7.74 -1.03
CA PRO A 203 -3.25 7.21 -1.17
C PRO A 203 -3.35 6.10 -2.23
N MET A 204 -4.04 5.01 -1.92
CA MET A 204 -4.36 3.91 -2.84
C MET A 204 -5.18 4.37 -4.04
N SER A 205 -5.96 5.46 -3.89
CA SER A 205 -6.64 6.13 -5.00
C SER A 205 -5.66 6.61 -6.09
N TYR A 206 -4.41 6.93 -5.76
CA TYR A 206 -3.40 7.30 -6.76
C TYR A 206 -2.91 6.10 -7.56
N TRP A 207 -2.95 4.89 -6.98
CA TRP A 207 -2.49 3.67 -7.64
C TRP A 207 -3.47 3.20 -8.71
N VAL A 208 -4.76 3.57 -8.59
CA VAL A 208 -5.80 3.26 -9.60
C VAL A 208 -6.04 4.39 -10.61
N ARG A 209 -5.55 5.61 -10.35
CA ARG A 209 -5.77 6.81 -11.19
C ARG A 209 -4.66 7.05 -12.22
N ASP A 210 -3.87 6.04 -12.58
CA ASP A 210 -2.75 6.33 -13.48
C ASP A 210 -3.27 6.63 -14.89
N ASN A 211 -2.96 7.82 -15.41
CA ASN A 211 -3.31 8.25 -16.78
C ASN A 211 -2.51 7.51 -17.86
N MET A 212 -1.83 6.43 -17.47
CA MET A 212 -0.99 5.60 -18.31
C MET A 212 -1.56 4.19 -18.49
N ALA A 213 -2.80 3.95 -18.07
CA ALA A 213 -3.50 2.74 -18.45
C ALA A 213 -3.58 2.62 -19.98
N SER A 214 -3.44 1.39 -20.48
CA SER A 214 -3.24 1.14 -21.90
C SER A 214 -3.92 -0.13 -22.37
N LEU A 215 -4.10 -0.24 -23.69
CA LEU A 215 -4.54 -1.44 -24.37
C LEU A 215 -3.41 -2.02 -25.20
N GLY A 216 -3.44 -3.34 -25.37
CA GLY A 216 -2.47 -4.12 -26.13
C GLY A 216 -3.13 -5.04 -27.15
N LYS A 217 -2.53 -5.16 -28.34
CA LYS A 217 -3.00 -6.03 -29.43
C LYS A 217 -2.59 -7.49 -29.22
N ASN A 218 -1.42 -7.67 -28.62
CA ASN A 218 -0.85 -8.99 -28.33
C ASN A 218 -1.61 -9.69 -27.20
N THR A 219 -1.40 -10.99 -27.07
CA THR A 219 -1.88 -11.77 -25.93
C THR A 219 -1.21 -11.32 -24.63
N LEU A 220 -1.75 -11.76 -23.49
CA LEU A 220 -1.19 -11.50 -22.17
C LEU A 220 0.30 -11.86 -22.12
N GLY A 221 1.15 -10.91 -21.76
CA GLY A 221 2.60 -11.11 -21.68
C GLY A 221 3.06 -11.53 -20.28
N ASP A 222 4.37 -11.69 -20.12
CA ASP A 222 4.98 -12.02 -18.83
C ASP A 222 4.81 -10.89 -17.80
N ILE A 223 5.08 -11.19 -16.53
CA ILE A 223 4.94 -10.25 -15.39
C ILE A 223 5.77 -8.96 -15.50
N ASN A 224 6.75 -8.88 -16.39
CA ASN A 224 7.54 -7.67 -16.63
C ASN A 224 7.31 -7.07 -18.04
N SER A 225 6.38 -7.63 -18.81
CA SER A 225 6.02 -7.11 -20.12
C SER A 225 5.33 -5.74 -19.99
N VAL A 226 5.42 -4.95 -21.05
CA VAL A 226 4.83 -3.62 -21.14
C VAL A 226 3.74 -3.63 -22.20
N VAL A 227 2.62 -2.97 -21.91
CA VAL A 227 1.50 -2.76 -22.83
C VAL A 227 1.44 -1.27 -23.17
N ASN A 228 1.49 -0.93 -24.46
CA ASN A 228 1.60 0.47 -24.89
C ASN A 228 1.05 0.75 -26.31
N ASP A 229 0.12 -0.04 -26.83
CA ASP A 229 -0.45 0.19 -28.18
C ASP A 229 -1.40 1.39 -28.23
N ALA A 230 -2.22 1.59 -27.18
CA ALA A 230 -3.08 2.76 -27.05
C ALA A 230 -3.22 3.14 -25.58
N PHE A 231 -3.15 4.44 -25.27
CA PHE A 231 -3.28 4.96 -23.91
C PHE A 231 -4.69 5.50 -23.65
N CYS A 232 -5.12 5.42 -22.39
CA CYS A 232 -6.37 6.03 -21.97
C CYS A 232 -6.33 7.54 -22.18
N SER A 233 -7.48 8.14 -22.49
CA SER A 233 -7.62 9.59 -22.62
C SER A 233 -7.91 10.27 -21.28
N ASN A 234 -8.49 9.55 -20.32
CA ASN A 234 -8.80 10.07 -18.99
C ASN A 234 -8.91 8.94 -17.97
N SER A 235 -8.72 9.28 -16.69
CA SER A 235 -9.03 8.41 -15.56
C SER A 235 -9.76 9.20 -14.47
N SER A 236 -10.71 8.56 -13.78
CA SER A 236 -11.43 9.18 -12.66
C SER A 236 -11.62 8.19 -11.53
N VAL A 237 -11.31 8.59 -10.31
CA VAL A 237 -11.49 7.74 -9.12
C VAL A 237 -12.91 7.95 -8.59
N GLN A 238 -13.60 6.85 -8.32
CA GLN A 238 -14.90 6.85 -7.67
C GLN A 238 -14.77 7.21 -6.19
N PRO A 239 -15.79 7.84 -5.58
CA PRO A 239 -15.77 8.13 -4.14
C PRO A 239 -15.50 6.87 -3.32
N TYR A 240 -14.57 6.99 -2.36
CA TYR A 240 -14.27 5.89 -1.44
C TYR A 240 -15.43 5.64 -0.49
N VAL A 241 -15.71 4.36 -0.22
CA VAL A 241 -16.68 3.91 0.78
C VAL A 241 -15.91 3.35 1.96
N SER A 242 -16.07 3.93 3.15
CA SER A 242 -15.39 3.45 4.36
C SER A 242 -15.74 1.99 4.69
N GLY A 243 -14.75 1.23 5.14
CA GLY A 243 -14.82 -0.19 5.42
C GLY A 243 -14.73 -1.08 4.18
N SER A 244 -14.75 -0.51 2.96
CA SER A 244 -14.66 -1.29 1.73
C SER A 244 -13.26 -1.81 1.43
N TYR A 245 -12.23 -1.12 1.94
CA TYR A 245 -10.81 -1.38 1.69
C TYR A 245 -10.47 -1.60 0.21
N GLN A 246 -11.17 -0.88 -0.65
CA GLN A 246 -10.96 -0.88 -2.09
C GLN A 246 -11.23 0.49 -2.70
N CYS A 247 -10.49 0.82 -3.77
CA CYS A 247 -10.70 2.00 -4.58
C CYS A 247 -11.08 1.56 -5.99
N THR A 248 -12.03 2.26 -6.60
CA THR A 248 -12.45 2.02 -7.97
C THR A 248 -12.13 3.23 -8.83
N ALA A 249 -11.63 2.99 -10.04
CA ALA A 249 -11.43 4.04 -11.05
C ALA A 249 -12.10 3.66 -12.36
N ASP A 250 -12.64 4.66 -13.05
CA ASP A 250 -13.09 4.55 -14.43
C ASP A 250 -11.99 5.06 -15.35
N ILE A 251 -11.45 4.15 -16.16
CA ILE A 251 -10.42 4.42 -17.17
C ILE A 251 -11.10 4.54 -18.53
N LEU A 252 -11.02 5.72 -19.12
CA LEU A 252 -11.70 6.07 -20.37
C LEU A 252 -10.73 6.03 -21.55
N PHE A 253 -11.13 5.32 -22.60
CA PHE A 253 -10.60 5.48 -23.95
C PHE A 253 -11.67 6.18 -24.79
N GLY A 254 -11.49 7.48 -24.96
CA GLY A 254 -12.43 8.38 -25.62
C GLY A 254 -12.60 8.13 -27.13
N LEU A 255 -13.36 9.00 -27.78
CA LEU A 255 -13.73 8.86 -29.19
C LEU A 255 -12.51 8.84 -30.12
N ASP A 256 -11.42 9.51 -29.75
CA ASP A 256 -10.22 9.67 -30.60
C ASP A 256 -9.11 8.63 -30.34
N THR A 257 -9.24 7.81 -29.30
CA THR A 257 -8.22 6.81 -28.92
C THR A 257 -8.73 5.38 -29.13
N ALA A 258 -7.80 4.43 -29.32
CA ALA A 258 -8.07 2.99 -29.39
C ALA A 258 -9.14 2.56 -30.42
N ASN A 259 -9.18 3.19 -31.59
CA ASN A 259 -10.17 2.91 -32.63
C ASN A 259 -9.74 1.82 -33.61
N ASN A 260 -10.72 1.08 -34.12
CA ASN A 260 -10.62 0.17 -35.28
C ASN A 260 -9.49 -0.86 -35.17
N THR A 261 -9.15 -1.26 -33.94
CA THR A 261 -8.09 -2.20 -33.61
C THR A 261 -8.65 -3.24 -32.65
N ASP A 262 -8.21 -4.49 -32.83
CA ASP A 262 -8.51 -5.58 -31.90
C ASP A 262 -7.52 -5.56 -30.73
N TYR A 263 -8.05 -5.35 -29.52
CA TYR A 263 -7.27 -5.36 -28.29
C TYR A 263 -7.56 -6.62 -27.49
N ARG A 264 -6.52 -7.25 -26.97
CA ARG A 264 -6.58 -8.50 -26.19
C ARG A 264 -6.08 -8.34 -24.77
N VAL A 265 -5.44 -7.22 -24.46
CA VAL A 265 -4.91 -6.94 -23.12
C VAL A 265 -5.26 -5.52 -22.72
N PHE A 266 -5.65 -5.36 -21.46
CA PHE A 266 -5.71 -4.08 -20.78
C PHE A 266 -4.63 -4.04 -19.70
N SER A 267 -3.91 -2.92 -19.58
CA SER A 267 -2.95 -2.66 -18.50
C SER A 267 -3.41 -1.46 -17.69
N THR A 268 -3.33 -1.56 -16.37
CA THR A 268 -3.82 -0.52 -15.44
C THR A 268 -2.87 0.66 -15.28
N GLY A 269 -1.65 0.60 -15.82
CA GLY A 269 -0.69 1.67 -15.63
C GLY A 269 0.69 1.35 -16.18
N ASN A 270 1.63 2.25 -15.87
CA ASN A 270 3.00 2.23 -16.34
C ASN A 270 3.96 1.59 -15.30
N GLN A 271 5.19 1.28 -15.73
CA GLN A 271 6.35 0.84 -14.95
C GLN A 271 6.63 1.47 -13.56
N TYR A 272 5.99 2.57 -13.16
CA TYR A 272 6.29 3.30 -11.93
C TYR A 272 5.49 2.85 -10.70
N TYR A 273 4.31 2.27 -10.91
CA TYR A 273 3.44 1.72 -9.87
C TYR A 273 3.24 0.22 -10.15
N PRO A 274 2.80 -0.58 -9.17
CA PRO A 274 2.42 -1.95 -9.47
C PRO A 274 1.24 -1.85 -10.42
N SER A 275 1.43 -2.41 -11.61
CA SER A 275 0.39 -2.46 -12.62
C SER A 275 -0.17 -3.87 -12.68
N TRP A 276 -1.30 -4.02 -13.33
CA TRP A 276 -1.88 -5.32 -13.65
C TRP A 276 -2.22 -5.34 -15.13
N GLN A 277 -1.94 -6.48 -15.75
CA GLN A 277 -2.46 -6.79 -17.07
C GLN A 277 -3.66 -7.71 -16.93
N VAL A 278 -4.65 -7.48 -17.78
CA VAL A 278 -5.84 -8.31 -17.93
C VAL A 278 -5.90 -8.78 -19.36
N GLY A 279 -5.64 -10.06 -19.58
CA GLY A 279 -5.81 -10.70 -20.88
C GLY A 279 -7.26 -11.13 -21.09
N PHE A 280 -7.78 -10.96 -22.31
CA PHE A 280 -9.13 -11.34 -22.71
C PHE A 280 -9.11 -12.59 -23.60
N SER A 281 -10.06 -13.50 -23.42
CA SER A 281 -10.19 -14.72 -24.24
C SER A 281 -10.49 -14.41 -25.71
N ALA A 282 -11.23 -13.33 -25.98
CA ALA A 282 -11.50 -12.80 -27.32
C ALA A 282 -11.14 -11.31 -27.39
N PRO A 283 -10.78 -10.79 -28.58
CA PRO A 283 -10.45 -9.38 -28.72
C PRO A 283 -11.69 -8.50 -28.58
N ILE A 284 -11.48 -7.29 -28.08
CA ILE A 284 -12.47 -6.22 -28.08
C ILE A 284 -12.06 -5.13 -29.07
N ARG A 285 -13.05 -4.53 -29.74
CA ARG A 285 -12.86 -3.44 -30.69
C ARG A 285 -13.93 -2.38 -30.51
N LYS A 286 -13.55 -1.12 -30.62
CA LYS A 286 -14.47 0.02 -30.77
C LYS A 286 -14.18 0.77 -32.06
N ASN A 287 -15.15 1.56 -32.51
CA ASN A 287 -14.95 2.57 -33.55
C ASN A 287 -14.96 3.99 -32.95
N SER A 288 -14.82 5.02 -33.79
CA SER A 288 -14.77 6.42 -33.38
C SER A 288 -16.09 7.01 -32.90
N SER A 289 -17.21 6.28 -32.98
CA SER A 289 -18.49 6.69 -32.37
C SER A 289 -18.72 6.06 -30.99
N GLN A 290 -17.78 5.24 -30.52
CA GLN A 290 -17.86 4.50 -29.26
C GLN A 290 -16.72 4.89 -28.32
N MET A 291 -16.96 4.72 -27.02
CA MET A 291 -15.95 4.84 -25.97
C MET A 291 -15.79 3.51 -25.25
N PHE A 292 -14.57 3.21 -24.79
CA PHE A 292 -14.39 2.16 -23.79
C PHE A 292 -14.23 2.78 -22.41
N ILE A 293 -14.95 2.23 -21.44
CA ILE A 293 -14.79 2.55 -20.02
C ILE A 293 -14.45 1.25 -19.29
N PHE A 294 -13.23 1.18 -18.77
CA PHE A 294 -12.81 0.11 -17.88
C PHE A 294 -12.96 0.60 -16.46
N ARG A 295 -13.98 0.09 -15.77
CA ARG A 295 -14.11 0.25 -14.32
C ARG A 295 -13.19 -0.75 -13.64
N VAL A 296 -12.20 -0.28 -12.90
CA VAL A 296 -11.08 -1.05 -12.32
C VAL A 296 -11.11 -0.89 -10.81
N THR A 297 -10.97 -1.97 -10.04
CA THR A 297 -10.96 -1.92 -8.57
C THR A 297 -9.68 -2.49 -8.00
N LEU A 298 -9.00 -1.74 -7.12
CA LEU A 298 -7.86 -2.22 -6.34
C LEU A 298 -8.30 -2.41 -4.90
N SER A 299 -8.03 -3.58 -4.33
CA SER A 299 -8.31 -3.87 -2.92
C SER A 299 -7.02 -4.00 -2.13
N TRP A 300 -7.09 -3.67 -0.84
CA TRP A 300 -5.99 -3.91 0.10
C TRP A 300 -6.49 -4.53 1.40
N GLY A 301 -5.57 -5.07 2.17
CA GLY A 301 -5.89 -5.61 3.48
C GLY A 301 -4.64 -5.83 4.32
N ARG A 302 -4.85 -6.47 5.47
CA ARG A 302 -3.78 -6.78 6.42
C ARG A 302 -2.91 -7.91 5.90
N PHE A 303 -1.61 -7.80 6.15
CA PHE A 303 -0.71 -8.93 6.13
C PHE A 303 -0.69 -9.55 7.53
N ASN A 304 -1.21 -10.78 7.65
CA ASN A 304 -1.05 -11.58 8.84
C ASN A 304 0.20 -12.45 8.62
N ALA A 305 1.31 -12.13 9.29
CA ALA A 305 2.42 -13.06 9.36
C ALA A 305 1.92 -14.28 10.16
N SER A 306 1.75 -15.41 9.48
CA SER A 306 1.49 -16.72 10.10
C SER A 306 2.70 -17.18 10.90
#